data_AF-A0A1Q6RSK0-F1
#
_entry.id   AF-A0A1Q6RSK0-F1
#
_cell.length_a   1.000
_cell.length_b   1.000
_cell.length_c   1.000
_cell.angle_alpha   90.00
_cell.angle_beta   90.00
_cell.angle_gamma   90.00
#
_symmetry.space_group_name_H-M   'P 1'
#
loop_
_entity.id
_entity.type
_entity.pdbx_description
1 polymer ?
#
loop_
_entity_poly.entity_id
_entity_poly.type
_entity_poly.pdbx_seq_one_letter_code
_entity_poly.pdbx_strand_id
1 'polypeptide(L)'
;MALVCWLTALIRGFLDARNARRRLMLHRTYHTEKRVKRRQLWAALSLLALAAALCCLFAASRSYSSSTDRYFDPADYPGPTITQVFPDQLPPLPESGPYYLRVHDFAFRSGGLVYDGVSLRQLRFQDDGQSLYVYDMDQMDISFPWLAEGYVREQADAHSGQPVTVSGWPAAYLCRWPTEDGTDEYQQLLLLDTRTVWSVLYTGPDDLSAALDVFAK
;
A
#
# COMPACT_ATOMS: atom_id res chain seq x y z
N MET A 1 -12.44 -27.30 -6.92
CA MET A 1 -12.86 -28.49 -7.69
C MET A 1 -12.89 -28.25 -9.21
N ALA A 2 -13.53 -27.18 -9.70
CA ALA A 2 -13.59 -26.90 -11.15
C ALA A 2 -12.20 -26.79 -11.84
N LEU A 3 -11.23 -26.12 -11.21
CA LEU A 3 -9.90 -25.89 -11.78
C LEU A 3 -9.13 -27.20 -12.07
N VAL A 4 -9.22 -28.18 -11.17
CA VAL A 4 -8.59 -29.50 -11.31
C VAL A 4 -9.26 -30.30 -12.44
N CYS A 5 -10.58 -30.16 -12.61
CA CYS A 5 -11.31 -30.77 -13.73
C CYS A 5 -10.88 -30.18 -15.08
N TRP A 6 -10.64 -28.86 -15.16
CA TRP A 6 -10.15 -28.21 -16.38
C TRP A 6 -8.71 -28.63 -16.72
N LEU A 7 -7.85 -28.75 -15.72
CA LEU A 7 -6.46 -29.16 -15.89
C LEU A 7 -6.32 -30.61 -16.36
N THR A 8 -7.12 -31.51 -15.78
CA THR A 8 -7.15 -32.93 -16.19
C THR A 8 -7.71 -33.11 -17.59
N ALA A 9 -8.71 -32.33 -18.00
CA ALA A 9 -9.22 -32.33 -19.36
C ALA A 9 -8.19 -31.84 -20.38
N LEU A 10 -7.39 -30.82 -20.02
CA LEU A 10 -6.35 -30.26 -20.87
C LEU A 10 -5.19 -31.25 -21.07
N ILE A 11 -4.76 -31.91 -19.99
CA ILE A 11 -3.72 -32.96 -20.05
C ILE A 11 -4.18 -34.15 -20.91
N ARG A 12 -5.43 -34.62 -20.73
CA ARG A 12 -6.00 -35.69 -21.57
C ARG A 12 -6.06 -35.29 -23.05
N GLY A 13 -6.50 -34.07 -23.35
CA GLY A 13 -6.53 -33.55 -24.72
C GLY A 13 -5.15 -33.52 -25.39
N PHE A 14 -4.11 -33.19 -24.64
CA PHE A 14 -2.73 -33.18 -25.13
C PHE A 14 -2.18 -34.58 -25.38
N LEU A 15 -2.46 -35.53 -24.48
CA LEU A 15 -2.06 -36.93 -24.62
C LEU A 15 -2.76 -37.62 -25.79
N ASP A 16 -4.06 -37.37 -25.97
CA ASP A 16 -4.82 -37.90 -27.11
C ASP A 16 -4.34 -37.32 -28.45
N ALA A 17 -4.02 -36.02 -28.50
CA ALA A 17 -3.43 -35.40 -29.68
C ALA A 17 -2.06 -36.00 -30.02
N ARG A 18 -1.23 -36.32 -29.00
CA ARG A 18 0.08 -36.94 -29.19
C ARG A 18 -0.02 -38.39 -29.66
N ASN A 19 -0.97 -39.15 -29.12
CA ASN A 19 -1.23 -40.53 -29.52
C ASN A 19 -1.86 -40.63 -30.92
N ALA A 20 -2.73 -39.69 -31.30
CA ALA A 20 -3.27 -39.58 -32.65
C ALA A 20 -2.18 -39.24 -33.68
N ARG A 21 -1.23 -38.36 -33.33
CA ARG A 21 -0.10 -37.99 -34.19
C ARG A 21 0.87 -39.16 -34.43
N ARG A 22 1.05 -40.06 -33.46
CA ARG A 22 1.84 -41.30 -33.63
C ARG A 22 1.18 -42.31 -34.57
N ARG A 23 -0.16 -42.45 -34.55
CA ARG A 23 -0.88 -43.37 -35.45
C ARG A 23 -0.94 -42.87 -36.90
N LEU A 24 -1.02 -41.55 -37.10
CA LEU A 24 -1.06 -40.94 -38.43
C LEU A 24 0.27 -40.98 -39.20
N MET A 25 1.41 -41.16 -38.52
CA MET A 25 2.71 -41.32 -39.19
C MET A 25 2.90 -42.68 -39.88
N LEU A 26 2.06 -43.68 -39.58
CA LEU A 26 2.14 -45.04 -40.13
C LEU A 26 1.25 -45.30 -41.36
N HIS A 27 0.42 -44.34 -41.76
CA HIS A 27 -0.36 -44.42 -43.00
C HIS A 27 -0.12 -43.19 -43.87
N ARG A 28 0.79 -43.39 -44.83
CA ARG A 28 1.15 -42.46 -45.89
C ARG A 28 0.00 -42.36 -46.90
N THR A 29 -1.12 -41.76 -46.48
CA THR A 29 -2.21 -41.20 -47.32
C THR A 29 -3.30 -40.72 -46.37
N TYR A 30 -3.39 -39.42 -46.07
CA TYR A 30 -4.56 -38.92 -45.35
C TYR A 30 -4.91 -37.47 -45.70
N HIS A 31 -6.02 -37.31 -46.43
CA HIS A 31 -6.73 -36.04 -46.57
C HIS A 31 -7.37 -35.67 -45.21
N THR A 32 -6.64 -34.93 -44.38
CA THR A 32 -7.18 -34.35 -43.13
C THR A 32 -6.87 -32.88 -43.07
N GLU A 33 -7.67 -32.04 -43.73
CA GLU A 33 -7.33 -30.61 -43.74
C GLU A 33 -8.33 -29.69 -43.05
N LYS A 34 -9.65 -29.96 -43.05
CA LYS A 34 -10.60 -28.95 -42.52
C LYS A 34 -10.91 -29.07 -41.03
N ARG A 35 -11.16 -30.29 -40.50
CA ARG A 35 -11.57 -30.47 -39.09
C ARG A 35 -10.42 -30.28 -38.09
N VAL A 36 -9.20 -30.70 -38.43
CA VAL A 36 -8.01 -30.55 -37.58
C VAL A 36 -7.58 -29.08 -37.51
N LYS A 37 -7.53 -28.39 -38.65
CA LYS A 37 -7.27 -26.93 -38.70
C LYS A 37 -8.30 -26.17 -37.88
N ARG A 38 -9.61 -26.51 -37.98
CA ARG A 38 -10.67 -25.89 -37.18
C ARG A 38 -10.46 -26.09 -35.67
N ARG A 39 -10.09 -27.29 -35.23
CA ARG A 39 -9.79 -27.56 -33.81
C ARG A 39 -8.57 -26.80 -33.31
N GLN A 40 -7.51 -26.70 -34.12
CA GLN A 40 -6.32 -25.91 -33.79
C GLN A 40 -6.66 -24.42 -33.69
N LEU A 41 -7.51 -23.91 -34.59
CA LEU A 41 -8.01 -22.53 -34.57
C LEU A 41 -8.83 -22.25 -33.30
N TRP A 42 -9.74 -23.15 -32.92
CA TRP A 42 -10.49 -23.03 -31.67
C TRP A 42 -9.60 -23.07 -30.43
N ALA A 43 -8.57 -23.91 -30.42
CA ALA A 43 -7.61 -23.96 -29.32
C ALA A 43 -6.77 -22.67 -29.23
N ALA A 44 -6.32 -22.12 -30.37
CA ALA A 44 -5.61 -20.85 -30.45
C ALA A 44 -6.49 -19.68 -29.99
N LEU A 45 -7.75 -19.61 -30.43
CA LEU A 45 -8.71 -18.60 -29.99
C LEU A 45 -9.01 -18.71 -28.48
N SER A 46 -9.13 -19.93 -27.95
CA SER A 46 -9.35 -20.15 -26.52
C SER A 46 -8.15 -19.69 -25.68
N LEU A 47 -6.93 -19.96 -26.15
CA LEU A 47 -5.70 -19.48 -25.49
C LEU A 47 -5.57 -17.96 -25.56
N LEU A 48 -5.91 -17.35 -26.70
CA LEU A 48 -5.95 -15.90 -26.86
C LEU A 48 -6.97 -15.24 -25.93
N ALA A 49 -8.18 -15.82 -25.81
CA ALA A 49 -9.20 -15.34 -24.88
C ALA A 49 -8.75 -15.46 -23.42
N LEU A 50 -8.08 -16.56 -23.05
CA LEU A 50 -7.51 -16.75 -21.72
C LEU A 50 -6.41 -15.73 -21.41
N ALA A 51 -5.50 -15.50 -22.37
CA ALA A 51 -4.45 -14.50 -22.24
C ALA A 51 -5.02 -13.09 -22.11
N ALA A 52 -6.03 -12.74 -22.90
CA ALA A 52 -6.74 -11.47 -22.81
C ALA A 52 -7.41 -11.30 -21.43
N ALA A 53 -8.08 -12.35 -20.92
CA ALA A 53 -8.69 -12.32 -19.59
C ALA A 53 -7.65 -12.13 -18.47
N LEU A 54 -6.48 -12.78 -18.57
CA LEU A 54 -5.36 -12.59 -17.64
C LEU A 54 -4.80 -11.16 -17.72
N CYS A 55 -4.65 -10.60 -18.91
CA CYS A 55 -4.24 -9.21 -19.09
C CYS A 55 -5.27 -8.24 -18.51
N CYS A 56 -6.57 -8.49 -18.68
CA CYS A 56 -7.63 -7.69 -18.08
C CYS A 56 -7.60 -7.76 -16.54
N LEU A 57 -7.39 -8.96 -15.96
CA LEU A 57 -7.24 -9.12 -14.51
C LEU A 57 -5.99 -8.39 -13.98
N PHE A 58 -4.87 -8.45 -14.71
CA PHE A 58 -3.65 -7.73 -14.36
C PHE A 58 -3.80 -6.21 -14.51
N ALA A 59 -4.48 -5.74 -15.55
CA ALA A 59 -4.78 -4.32 -15.74
C ALA A 59 -5.77 -3.80 -14.70
N ALA A 60 -6.75 -4.62 -14.30
CA ALA A 60 -7.70 -4.30 -13.23
C ALA A 60 -6.99 -4.24 -11.87
N SER A 61 -6.07 -5.17 -11.57
CA SER A 61 -5.29 -5.10 -10.33
C SER A 61 -4.35 -3.89 -10.29
N ARG A 62 -3.77 -3.51 -11.43
CA ARG A 62 -2.94 -2.29 -11.56
C ARG A 62 -3.76 -0.99 -11.48
N SER A 63 -4.92 -0.92 -12.14
CA SER A 63 -5.81 0.27 -12.06
C SER A 63 -6.44 0.43 -10.68
N TYR A 64 -6.69 -0.68 -9.99
CA TYR A 64 -7.15 -0.65 -8.60
C TYR A 64 -6.00 -0.32 -7.62
N SER A 65 -4.74 -0.49 -8.04
CA SER A 65 -3.55 -0.07 -7.31
C SER A 65 -3.04 1.34 -7.66
N SER A 66 -3.57 1.99 -8.70
CA SER A 66 -3.29 3.41 -8.92
C SER A 66 -4.20 4.20 -8.00
N SER A 67 -3.62 4.66 -6.89
CA SER A 67 -4.14 5.76 -6.09
C SER A 67 -4.65 6.85 -7.03
N THR A 68 -5.95 6.86 -7.29
CA THR A 68 -6.62 8.09 -7.67
C THR A 68 -6.83 8.76 -6.34
N ASP A 69 -5.93 9.68 -5.98
CA ASP A 69 -5.96 10.42 -4.72
C ASP A 69 -7.40 10.86 -4.47
N ARG A 70 -8.06 10.19 -3.51
CA ARG A 70 -9.40 10.58 -3.10
C ARG A 70 -9.21 11.56 -1.98
N TYR A 71 -9.43 12.83 -2.29
CA TYR A 71 -9.58 13.89 -1.31
C TYR A 71 -10.93 13.69 -0.60
N PHE A 72 -10.91 13.53 0.72
CA PHE A 72 -12.10 13.48 1.58
C PHE A 72 -12.17 14.77 2.40
N ASP A 73 -13.31 15.05 3.05
CA ASP A 73 -13.50 16.29 3.82
C ASP A 73 -12.63 16.28 5.09
N PRO A 74 -11.83 17.34 5.36
CA PRO A 74 -11.00 17.46 6.57
C PRO A 74 -11.76 17.36 7.90
N ALA A 75 -13.07 17.62 7.93
CA ALA A 75 -13.88 17.47 9.14
C ALA A 75 -14.00 16.02 9.63
N ASP A 76 -13.72 15.04 8.77
CA ASP A 76 -13.74 13.62 9.07
C ASP A 76 -12.35 13.07 9.44
N TYR A 77 -11.33 13.94 9.55
CA TYR A 77 -9.96 13.51 9.79
C TYR A 77 -9.71 13.21 11.28
N PRO A 78 -9.20 12.02 11.64
CA PRO A 78 -9.19 11.55 13.02
C PRO A 78 -8.03 12.06 13.89
N GLY A 79 -7.01 12.74 13.34
CA GLY A 79 -5.77 13.01 14.09
C GLY A 79 -5.28 14.46 14.10
N PRO A 80 -4.39 14.78 15.07
CA PRO A 80 -3.98 16.15 15.36
C PRO A 80 -2.97 16.70 14.34
N THR A 81 -3.02 18.01 14.09
CA THR A 81 -2.02 18.75 13.31
C THR A 81 -0.75 19.01 14.13
N ILE A 82 0.37 19.35 13.48
CA ILE A 82 1.61 19.70 14.18
C ILE A 82 1.42 20.85 15.17
N THR A 83 0.53 21.80 14.89
CA THR A 83 0.20 22.93 15.76
C THR A 83 -0.65 22.55 16.96
N GLN A 84 -1.36 21.42 16.90
CA GLN A 84 -2.06 20.84 18.04
C GLN A 84 -1.11 19.99 18.90
N VAL A 85 -0.13 19.35 18.27
CA VAL A 85 0.93 18.54 18.92
C VAL A 85 1.97 19.43 19.60
N PHE A 86 2.42 20.49 18.93
CA PHE A 86 3.41 21.46 19.39
C PHE A 86 2.84 22.89 19.25
N PRO A 87 2.09 23.37 20.25
CA PRO A 87 1.44 24.69 20.17
C PRO A 87 2.45 25.85 20.08
N ASP A 88 3.65 25.66 20.63
CA ASP A 88 4.72 26.66 20.63
C ASP A 88 5.43 26.81 19.27
N GLN A 89 5.16 25.91 18.30
CA GLN A 89 5.67 26.04 16.94
C GLN A 89 4.93 27.07 16.08
N LEU A 90 3.97 27.82 16.63
CA LEU A 90 3.28 28.90 15.92
C LEU A 90 4.18 30.13 15.73
N PRO A 91 4.61 30.51 14.51
CA PRO A 91 4.50 31.92 14.16
C PRO A 91 2.98 32.23 14.03
N PRO A 92 2.52 33.41 14.48
CA PRO A 92 1.12 33.80 14.28
C PRO A 92 0.76 33.73 12.80
N LEU A 93 -0.44 33.24 12.47
CA LEU A 93 -1.00 33.31 11.11
C LEU A 93 -0.96 34.78 10.63
N PRO A 94 -0.15 35.16 9.63
CA PRO A 94 -0.19 36.50 9.09
C PRO A 94 -1.37 36.63 8.13
N GLU A 95 -2.06 37.78 8.17
CA GLU A 95 -3.19 38.09 7.29
C GLU A 95 -2.81 38.15 5.80
N SER A 96 -1.52 38.17 5.45
CA SER A 96 -1.02 38.05 4.07
C SER A 96 0.45 37.63 3.99
N GLY A 97 0.76 36.53 3.29
CA GLY A 97 2.12 36.03 3.01
C GLY A 97 2.12 34.59 2.47
N PRO A 98 3.19 34.07 1.84
CA PRO A 98 3.26 32.69 1.39
C PRO A 98 3.28 31.76 2.61
N TYR A 99 2.22 30.97 2.76
CA TYR A 99 2.02 30.06 3.89
C TYR A 99 3.26 29.18 4.14
N TYR A 100 3.86 29.31 5.33
CA TYR A 100 5.00 28.48 5.72
C TYR A 100 4.60 27.05 6.06
N LEU A 101 3.33 26.76 6.38
CA LEU A 101 2.86 25.41 6.72
C LEU A 101 1.70 25.01 5.82
N ARG A 102 1.92 24.08 4.88
CA ARG A 102 0.86 23.53 4.01
C ARG A 102 0.51 22.12 4.46
N VAL A 103 -0.78 21.87 4.60
CA VAL A 103 -1.31 20.55 4.90
C VAL A 103 -1.77 19.89 3.60
N HIS A 104 -1.31 18.68 3.34
CA HIS A 104 -1.91 17.79 2.34
C HIS A 104 -2.49 16.57 3.03
N ASP A 105 -3.59 16.10 2.47
CA ASP A 105 -4.36 14.95 2.90
C ASP A 105 -4.59 14.00 1.74
N PHE A 106 -4.37 12.71 1.98
CA PHE A 106 -4.55 11.68 0.97
C PHE A 106 -5.15 10.43 1.59
N ALA A 107 -6.23 9.91 1.02
CA ALA A 107 -6.71 8.57 1.34
C ALA A 107 -6.11 7.54 0.38
N PHE A 108 -5.66 6.42 0.92
CA PHE A 108 -5.03 5.35 0.16
C PHE A 108 -5.61 4.00 0.56
N ARG A 109 -5.75 3.11 -0.43
CA ARG A 109 -6.28 1.75 -0.23
C ARG A 109 -5.36 0.74 -0.88
N SER A 110 -5.08 -0.35 -0.16
CA SER A 110 -4.40 -1.47 -0.78
C SER A 110 -5.30 -2.12 -1.84
N GLY A 111 -4.71 -2.46 -2.98
CA GLY A 111 -5.45 -3.11 -4.06
C GLY A 111 -6.01 -4.51 -3.72
N GLY A 112 -5.66 -5.07 -2.57
CA GLY A 112 -5.93 -6.45 -2.17
C GLY A 112 -6.75 -6.63 -0.88
N LEU A 113 -7.50 -5.62 -0.42
CA LEU A 113 -8.25 -5.64 0.86
C LEU A 113 -7.36 -5.85 2.11
N VAL A 114 -6.06 -5.53 2.02
CA VAL A 114 -5.10 -5.73 3.12
C VAL A 114 -5.15 -4.58 4.13
N TYR A 115 -5.28 -3.35 3.65
CA TYR A 115 -5.45 -2.16 4.46
C TYR A 115 -6.20 -1.03 3.72
N ASP A 116 -6.82 -0.15 4.51
CA ASP A 116 -7.39 1.15 4.14
C ASP A 116 -6.77 2.20 5.06
N GLY A 117 -6.49 3.41 4.58
CA GLY A 117 -5.81 4.40 5.38
C GLY A 117 -5.84 5.81 4.83
N VAL A 118 -5.35 6.72 5.65
CA VAL A 118 -5.25 8.15 5.36
C VAL A 118 -3.90 8.68 5.81
N SER A 119 -3.31 9.56 5.00
CA SER A 119 -2.08 10.28 5.27
C SER A 119 -2.38 11.76 5.45
N LEU A 120 -1.86 12.35 6.52
CA LEU A 120 -1.66 13.79 6.69
C LEU A 120 -0.19 14.08 6.49
N ARG A 121 0.10 15.12 5.72
CA ARG A 121 1.45 15.58 5.43
C ARG A 121 1.51 17.08 5.61
N GLN A 122 2.35 17.55 6.52
CA GLN A 122 2.53 18.97 6.78
C GLN A 122 3.92 19.41 6.37
N LEU A 123 3.95 20.32 5.41
CA LEU A 123 5.18 20.82 4.80
C LEU A 123 5.51 22.19 5.35
N ARG A 124 6.79 22.38 5.64
CA ARG A 124 7.39 23.69 5.86
C ARG A 124 8.12 24.16 4.61
N PHE A 125 7.87 25.39 4.17
CA PHE A 125 8.68 26.01 3.12
C PHE A 125 9.84 26.79 3.76
N GLN A 126 11.05 26.56 3.27
CA GLN A 126 12.22 27.35 3.60
C GLN A 126 12.29 28.62 2.74
N ASP A 127 13.08 29.61 3.15
CA ASP A 127 13.22 30.89 2.45
C ASP A 127 13.80 30.74 1.02
N ASP A 128 14.48 29.62 0.73
CA ASP A 128 15.00 29.26 -0.60
C ASP A 128 13.95 28.58 -1.50
N GLY A 129 12.72 28.40 -1.00
CA GLY A 129 11.61 27.77 -1.70
C GLY A 129 11.57 26.24 -1.61
N GLN A 130 12.50 25.59 -0.90
CA GLN A 130 12.44 24.15 -0.67
C GLN A 130 11.32 23.79 0.32
N SER A 131 10.61 22.70 0.02
CA SER A 131 9.60 22.14 0.91
C SER A 131 10.17 20.98 1.72
N LEU A 132 10.09 21.07 3.04
CA LEU A 132 10.47 20.01 3.97
C LEU A 132 9.20 19.43 4.60
N TYR A 133 9.04 18.10 4.57
CA TYR A 133 7.99 17.44 5.36
C TYR A 133 8.42 17.44 6.83
N VAL A 134 7.67 18.16 7.66
CA VAL A 134 8.00 18.35 9.08
C VAL A 134 7.16 17.43 9.94
N TYR A 135 5.94 17.09 9.51
CA TYR A 135 5.04 16.22 10.25
C TYR A 135 4.13 15.43 9.32
N ASP A 136 4.29 14.12 9.39
CA ASP A 136 3.69 13.14 8.51
C ASP A 136 2.97 12.10 9.36
N MET A 137 1.66 11.99 9.24
CA MET A 137 0.88 11.04 10.03
C MET A 137 0.04 10.15 9.15
N ASP A 138 0.23 8.85 9.30
CA ASP A 138 -0.55 7.82 8.61
C ASP A 138 -1.42 7.09 9.62
N GLN A 139 -2.73 7.06 9.39
CA GLN A 139 -3.63 6.12 10.04
C GLN A 139 -3.99 5.01 9.06
N MET A 140 -3.77 3.77 9.46
CA MET A 140 -4.08 2.58 8.68
C MET A 140 -4.98 1.66 9.48
N ASP A 141 -6.02 1.12 8.85
CA ASP A 141 -6.75 -0.04 9.34
C ASP A 141 -6.31 -1.26 8.52
N ILE A 142 -5.54 -2.13 9.15
CA ILE A 142 -4.98 -3.34 8.53
C ILE A 142 -5.90 -4.51 8.84
N SER A 143 -6.38 -5.18 7.80
CA SER A 143 -7.45 -6.20 7.88
C SER A 143 -7.16 -7.35 8.86
N PHE A 144 -5.89 -7.66 9.11
CA PHE A 144 -5.48 -8.77 9.97
C PHE A 144 -4.64 -8.28 11.17
N PRO A 145 -5.02 -8.60 12.43
CA PRO A 145 -4.30 -8.12 13.61
C PRO A 145 -2.81 -8.53 13.63
N TRP A 146 -2.51 -9.78 13.26
CA TRP A 146 -1.13 -10.26 13.21
C TRP A 146 -0.27 -9.52 12.17
N LEU A 147 -0.89 -9.01 11.11
CA LEU A 147 -0.22 -8.24 10.08
C LEU A 147 0.03 -6.81 10.55
N ALA A 148 -0.93 -6.21 11.28
CA ALA A 148 -0.76 -4.91 11.93
C ALA A 148 0.38 -4.94 12.95
N GLU A 149 0.41 -5.98 13.79
CA GLU A 149 1.49 -6.20 14.75
C GLU A 149 2.83 -6.43 14.05
N GLY A 150 2.85 -7.25 12.99
CA GLY A 150 4.04 -7.50 12.19
C GLY A 150 4.60 -6.23 11.54
N TYR A 151 3.73 -5.40 10.96
CA TYR A 151 4.10 -4.12 10.37
C TYR A 151 4.72 -3.18 11.41
N VAL A 152 4.05 -2.98 12.55
CA VAL A 152 4.56 -2.08 13.61
C VAL A 152 5.89 -2.58 14.17
N ARG A 153 6.04 -3.89 14.36
CA ARG A 153 7.30 -4.48 14.84
C ARG A 153 8.43 -4.31 13.83
N GLU A 154 8.18 -4.55 12.54
CA GLU A 154 9.17 -4.35 11.48
C GLU A 154 9.63 -2.88 11.41
N GLN A 155 8.69 -1.93 11.49
CA GLN A 155 9.01 -0.50 11.52
C GLN A 155 9.80 -0.10 12.78
N ALA A 156 9.40 -0.61 13.94
CA ALA A 156 10.13 -0.39 15.18
C ALA A 156 11.55 -0.96 15.11
N ASP A 157 11.72 -2.19 14.68
CA ASP A 157 13.02 -2.86 14.58
C ASP A 157 13.96 -2.14 13.58
N ALA A 158 13.42 -1.65 12.45
CA ALA A 158 14.18 -0.92 11.44
C ALA A 158 14.83 0.37 11.98
N HIS A 159 14.19 1.01 12.96
CA HIS A 159 14.59 2.31 13.50
C HIS A 159 14.85 2.28 15.01
N SER A 160 15.22 1.10 15.54
CA SER A 160 15.57 0.88 16.95
C SER A 160 14.52 1.41 17.94
N GLY A 161 13.24 1.25 17.59
CA GLY A 161 12.09 1.72 18.31
C GLY A 161 12.05 1.25 19.76
N GLN A 162 11.93 2.20 20.67
CA GLN A 162 11.80 1.93 22.10
C GLN A 162 10.32 1.82 22.46
N PRO A 163 9.91 0.79 23.22
CA PRO A 163 8.54 0.69 23.70
C PRO A 163 8.24 1.86 24.65
N VAL A 164 7.10 2.53 24.43
CA VAL A 164 6.61 3.64 25.26
C VAL A 164 5.17 3.37 25.68
N THR A 165 4.68 4.11 26.68
CA THR A 165 3.29 4.03 27.13
C THR A 165 2.54 5.26 26.64
N VAL A 166 1.43 5.04 25.94
CA VAL A 166 0.50 6.10 25.52
C VAL A 166 -0.91 5.67 25.94
N SER A 167 -1.63 6.55 26.64
CA SER A 167 -2.96 6.21 27.16
C SER A 167 -3.92 5.83 26.02
N GLY A 168 -4.71 4.77 26.23
CA GLY A 168 -5.67 4.30 25.22
C GLY A 168 -5.05 3.52 24.04
N TRP A 169 -3.73 3.30 24.05
CA TRP A 169 -3.04 2.50 23.03
C TRP A 169 -2.41 1.24 23.64
N PRO A 170 -2.84 0.04 23.19
CA PRO A 170 -2.29 -1.23 23.69
C PRO A 170 -0.78 -1.41 23.49
N ALA A 171 -0.24 -0.90 22.39
CA ALA A 171 1.20 -0.93 22.13
C ALA A 171 1.63 0.36 21.42
N ALA A 172 2.77 0.91 21.85
CA ALA A 172 3.36 2.08 21.26
C ALA A 172 4.89 1.99 21.24
N TYR A 173 5.50 2.53 20.19
CA TYR A 173 6.95 2.57 20.01
C TYR A 173 7.37 3.97 19.56
N LEU A 174 8.46 4.48 20.15
CA LEU A 174 9.12 5.70 19.71
C LEU A 174 10.45 5.32 19.06
N CYS A 175 10.54 5.57 17.76
CA CYS A 175 11.71 5.33 16.94
C CYS A 175 12.44 6.63 16.67
N ARG A 176 13.77 6.53 16.52
CA ARG A 176 14.64 7.68 16.36
C ARG A 176 15.83 7.34 15.47
N TRP A 177 16.10 8.16 14.47
CA TRP A 177 17.25 7.99 13.59
C TRP A 177 17.69 9.32 12.95
N PRO A 178 18.98 9.49 12.62
CA PRO A 178 19.47 10.74 12.04
C PRO A 178 18.87 11.01 10.66
N THR A 179 18.69 12.29 10.32
CA THR A 179 18.38 12.71 8.94
C THR A 179 19.55 12.45 8.00
N GLU A 180 19.30 12.42 6.68
CA GLU A 180 20.34 12.12 5.67
C GLU A 180 21.50 13.12 5.70
N ASP A 181 21.21 14.38 6.03
CA ASP A 181 22.18 15.46 6.19
C ASP A 181 22.77 15.54 7.61
N GLY A 182 22.25 14.73 8.55
CA GLY A 182 22.70 14.63 9.93
C GLY A 182 22.49 15.89 10.78
N THR A 183 21.65 16.82 10.30
CA THR A 183 21.37 18.09 10.97
C THR A 183 20.31 17.95 12.07
N ASP A 184 19.34 17.06 11.86
CA ASP A 184 18.21 16.79 12.74
C ASP A 184 18.06 15.28 12.99
N GLU A 185 17.06 14.92 13.80
CA GLU A 185 16.66 13.55 14.06
C GLU A 185 15.22 13.33 13.55
N TYR A 186 15.02 12.29 12.75
CA TYR A 186 13.70 11.76 12.49
C TYR A 186 13.18 11.06 13.74
N GLN A 187 12.00 11.44 14.17
CA GLN A 187 11.29 10.81 15.28
C GLN A 187 9.99 10.21 14.78
N GLN A 188 9.75 8.94 15.05
CA GLN A 188 8.52 8.27 14.64
C GLN A 188 7.80 7.63 15.82
N LEU A 189 6.55 8.03 16.05
CA LEU A 189 5.67 7.41 17.02
C LEU A 189 4.75 6.41 16.30
N LEU A 190 4.89 5.14 16.62
CA LEU A 190 4.04 4.05 16.16
C LEU A 190 3.04 3.70 17.26
N LEU A 191 1.75 3.74 16.96
CA LEU A 191 0.67 3.38 17.87
C LEU A 191 -0.16 2.25 17.27
N LEU A 192 -0.40 1.19 18.04
CA LEU A 192 -1.12 0.00 17.60
C LEU A 192 -2.29 -0.29 18.52
N ASP A 193 -3.46 -0.41 17.92
CA ASP A 193 -4.68 -0.92 18.55
C ASP A 193 -5.30 -1.99 17.67
N THR A 194 -4.98 -3.25 17.96
CA THR A 194 -5.49 -4.46 17.30
C THR A 194 -5.23 -4.53 15.79
N ARG A 195 -5.90 -3.69 15.01
CA ARG A 195 -5.80 -3.57 13.54
C ARG A 195 -5.49 -2.14 13.09
N THR A 196 -5.76 -1.16 13.93
CA THR A 196 -5.50 0.25 13.66
C THR A 196 -4.06 0.58 14.03
N VAL A 197 -3.31 1.09 13.06
CA VAL A 197 -1.94 1.56 13.21
C VAL A 197 -1.89 3.04 12.93
N TRP A 198 -1.28 3.81 13.82
CA TRP A 198 -0.87 5.18 13.53
C TRP A 198 0.64 5.23 13.45
N SER A 199 1.14 5.87 12.40
CA SER A 199 2.57 6.15 12.19
C SER A 199 2.73 7.64 12.06
N VAL A 200 3.27 8.28 13.10
CA VAL A 200 3.51 9.72 13.16
C VAL A 200 5.01 9.94 13.02
N LEU A 201 5.46 10.44 11.88
CA LEU A 201 6.83 10.85 11.61
C LEU A 201 6.94 12.37 11.79
N TYR A 202 7.91 12.80 12.57
CA TYR A 202 8.22 14.20 12.80
C TYR A 202 9.71 14.44 12.60
N THR A 203 10.03 15.58 11.96
CA THR A 203 11.40 16.04 11.76
C THR A 203 11.49 17.47 12.26
N GLY A 204 12.24 17.68 13.33
CA GLY A 204 12.45 19.02 13.87
C GLY A 204 13.02 19.01 15.29
N PRO A 205 13.15 20.20 15.89
CA PRO A 205 13.90 20.38 17.14
C PRO A 205 13.16 19.88 18.39
N ASP A 206 11.84 19.72 18.33
CA ASP A 206 11.04 19.36 19.49
C ASP A 206 10.99 17.85 19.70
N ASP A 207 10.92 17.40 20.95
CA ASP A 207 10.83 15.99 21.25
C ASP A 207 9.38 15.49 21.06
N LEU A 208 9.15 14.55 20.14
CA LEU A 208 7.82 13.99 19.90
C LEU A 208 7.23 13.28 21.11
N SER A 209 8.07 12.78 22.03
CA SER A 209 7.62 12.18 23.29
C SER A 209 6.94 13.17 24.24
N ALA A 210 7.17 14.48 24.07
CA ALA A 210 6.48 15.49 24.86
C ALA A 210 5.00 15.62 24.49
N ALA A 211 4.61 15.14 23.31
CA ALA A 211 3.25 15.27 22.78
C ALA A 211 2.42 13.98 22.85
N LEU A 212 2.87 12.96 23.59
CA LEU A 212 2.16 11.67 23.70
C LEU A 212 0.73 11.83 24.26
N ASP A 213 0.51 12.79 25.15
CA ASP A 213 -0.81 13.06 25.73
C ASP A 213 -1.82 13.54 24.67
N VAL A 214 -1.37 14.18 23.59
CA VAL A 214 -2.23 14.62 22.48
C VAL A 214 -2.76 13.42 21.70
N PHE A 215 -2.01 12.31 21.68
CA PHE A 215 -2.42 11.06 21.01
C PHE A 215 -3.18 10.10 21.93
N ALA A 216 -3.38 10.43 23.21
CA ALA A 216 -4.16 9.60 24.11
C ALA A 216 -5.62 9.46 23.65
N LYS A 217 -6.19 8.25 23.76
CA LYS A 217 -7.63 7.99 23.51
C LYS A 217 -8.43 7.93 24.80
#